data_AF-A0A951VZ39-F1
#
_entry.id   AF-A0A951VZ39-F1
#
_cell.length_a   1.000
_cell.length_b   1.000
_cell.length_c   1.000
_cell.angle_alpha   90.00
_cell.angle_beta   90.00
_cell.angle_gamma   90.00
#
_symmetry.space_group_name_H-M   'P 1'
#
loop_
_entity.id
_entity.type
_entity.pdbx_description
1 polymer ?
#
loop_
_entity_poly.entity_id
_entity_poly.type
_entity_poly.pdbx_seq_one_letter_code
_entity_poly.pdbx_strand_id
1 'polypeptide(L)'
;MDNRAIQELWNQPPKTKNVGKLVYEIVFITILVVNYIFVVFDALYLYRLPYYRATLRDLLLTNAASIVSLYDPVKGIEPHRFTVSYQNNFQKLKSEFSNLAIATPIERPAHEREINSLLKTLTDQSHDMIDRRSVDSHFYLAEKEGVLEIIKNRLRAHLPNQENSAKQAFEEFFSRDNLNDQRRADEFSFFEKEVLPLMNENYFRWIGEDGEKTDYFFKIDRWFVLLFLLDFLLRWIIALRRKKFRRWYLFPVHHAYDLFLIYPPHYSVLWRLARIIPIYIRLKKNRFIPDDGILPNIIHDNAQVIAGEISGLVALNIVDQAKSSLEKAGRLTISAATTESIERLLSARMEQFSRRIMPEIEPQITEMVQYSINRAMEPYLLSPFGPVV
;
A
#
# COMPACT_ATOMS: atom_id res chain seq x y z
N MET A 1 5.41 4.29 52.17
CA MET A 1 5.84 5.29 51.17
C MET A 1 4.59 5.98 50.66
N ASP A 2 4.58 7.31 50.77
CA ASP A 2 3.38 8.14 50.84
C ASP A 2 2.67 8.27 49.48
N ASN A 3 1.38 7.94 49.42
CA ASN A 3 0.51 8.03 48.23
C ASN A 3 0.41 9.46 47.65
N ARG A 4 0.88 10.46 48.41
CA ARG A 4 0.98 11.86 48.00
C ARG A 4 1.93 12.07 46.81
N ALA A 5 3.06 11.36 46.75
CA ALA A 5 4.02 11.50 45.66
C ALA A 5 3.46 10.99 44.31
N ILE A 6 2.60 9.96 44.37
CA ILE A 6 1.91 9.43 43.19
C ILE A 6 0.76 10.39 42.79
N GLN A 7 0.00 10.91 43.75
CA GLN A 7 -1.03 11.91 43.47
C GLN A 7 -0.47 13.22 42.89
N GLU A 8 0.72 13.66 43.30
CA GLU A 8 1.41 14.82 42.70
C GLU A 8 1.93 14.55 41.28
N LEU A 9 2.28 13.30 40.94
CA LEU A 9 2.63 12.90 39.56
C LEU A 9 1.42 12.96 38.61
N TRP A 10 0.22 12.64 39.12
CA TRP A 10 -1.04 12.66 38.35
C TRP A 10 -1.73 14.04 38.33
N ASN A 11 -1.55 14.85 39.38
CA ASN A 11 -2.11 16.21 39.51
C ASN A 11 -1.15 17.31 39.03
N GLN A 12 -0.34 17.07 38.01
CA GLN A 12 0.37 18.19 37.38
C GLN A 12 -0.68 19.09 36.69
N PRO A 13 -0.77 20.40 37.05
CA PRO A 13 -1.67 21.31 36.35
C PRO A 13 -1.35 21.25 34.86
N PRO A 14 -2.36 21.33 33.96
CA PRO A 14 -2.12 21.26 32.53
C PRO A 14 -1.08 22.32 32.21
N LYS A 15 0.14 21.90 31.84
CA LYS A 15 1.23 22.81 31.45
C LYS A 15 0.61 23.80 30.50
N THR A 16 0.54 25.07 30.91
CA THR A 16 0.01 26.17 30.11
C THR A 16 0.64 26.02 28.73
N LYS A 17 -0.15 25.55 27.75
CA LYS A 17 0.39 25.22 26.44
C LYS A 17 0.88 26.53 25.88
N ASN A 18 2.21 26.69 25.79
CA ASN A 18 2.80 27.85 25.16
C ASN A 18 2.23 27.90 23.74
N VAL A 19 1.35 28.88 23.48
CA VAL A 19 0.56 28.98 22.25
C VAL A 19 1.50 28.98 21.04
N GLY A 20 2.64 29.67 21.12
CA GLY A 20 3.64 29.68 20.06
C GLY A 20 4.23 28.30 19.78
N LYS A 21 4.47 27.49 20.82
CA LYS A 21 4.93 26.10 20.64
C LYS A 21 3.86 25.24 19.97
N LEU A 22 2.60 25.40 20.37
CA LEU A 22 1.49 24.63 19.78
C LEU A 22 1.30 24.97 18.30
N VAL A 23 1.32 26.25 17.94
CA VAL A 23 1.22 26.70 16.54
C VAL A 23 2.37 26.15 15.70
N TYR A 24 3.61 26.23 16.19
CA TYR A 24 4.77 25.65 15.50
C TYR A 24 4.61 24.14 15.26
N GLU A 25 4.17 23.37 16.27
CA GLU A 25 3.99 21.92 16.12
C GLU A 25 2.87 21.58 15.11
N ILE A 26 1.77 22.35 15.09
CA ILE A 26 0.69 22.17 14.11
C ILE A 26 1.24 22.40 12.70
N VAL A 27 1.87 23.55 12.46
CA VAL A 27 2.42 23.90 11.13
C VAL A 27 3.44 22.86 10.67
N PHE A 28 4.34 22.45 11.56
CA PHE A 28 5.36 21.44 11.23
C PHE A 28 4.73 20.09 10.88
N ILE A 29 3.76 19.62 11.67
CA ILE A 29 3.07 18.35 11.38
C ILE A 29 2.27 18.45 10.08
N THR A 30 1.63 19.59 9.78
CA THR A 30 0.95 19.80 8.49
C THR A 30 1.92 19.67 7.32
N ILE A 31 3.08 20.34 7.37
CA ILE A 31 4.12 20.23 6.34
C ILE A 31 4.59 18.78 6.20
N LEU A 32 4.76 18.08 7.33
CA LEU A 32 5.21 16.71 7.36
C LEU A 32 4.18 15.74 6.75
N VAL A 33 2.89 15.92 7.05
CA VAL A 33 1.79 15.15 6.45
C VAL A 33 1.70 15.41 4.96
N VAL A 34 1.82 16.66 4.52
CA VAL A 34 1.84 17.01 3.08
C VAL A 34 3.01 16.32 2.39
N ASN A 35 4.22 16.37 2.95
CA ASN A 35 5.36 15.65 2.39
C ASN A 35 5.09 14.14 2.32
N TYR A 36 4.50 13.55 3.35
CA TYR A 36 4.19 12.14 3.38
C TYR A 36 3.17 11.73 2.30
N ILE A 37 2.15 12.56 2.07
CA ILE A 37 1.19 12.35 0.97
C ILE A 37 1.92 12.35 -0.38
N PHE A 38 2.85 13.28 -0.62
CA PHE A 38 3.67 13.28 -1.84
C PHE A 38 4.51 12.01 -1.98
N VAL A 39 5.14 11.56 -0.90
CA VAL A 39 5.95 10.33 -0.90
C VAL A 39 5.11 9.09 -1.19
N VAL A 40 3.92 8.99 -0.59
CA VAL A 40 2.99 7.87 -0.83
C VAL A 40 2.47 7.91 -2.26
N PHE A 41 2.08 9.09 -2.75
CA PHE A 41 1.65 9.27 -4.14
C PHE A 41 2.76 8.86 -5.11
N ASP A 42 3.98 9.33 -4.89
CA ASP A 42 5.15 9.00 -5.70
C ASP A 42 5.45 7.50 -5.74
N ALA A 43 5.36 6.84 -4.58
CA ALA A 43 5.56 5.41 -4.45
C ALA A 43 4.46 4.64 -5.21
N LEU A 44 3.20 5.06 -5.09
CA LEU A 44 2.07 4.38 -5.71
C LEU A 44 1.93 4.68 -7.21
N TYR A 45 2.51 5.78 -7.71
CA TYR A 45 2.30 6.26 -9.08
C TYR A 45 2.58 5.18 -10.14
N LEU A 46 3.71 4.48 -10.01
CA LEU A 46 4.10 3.35 -10.88
C LEU A 46 4.05 1.99 -10.17
N TYR A 47 3.61 1.95 -8.91
CA TYR A 47 3.47 0.68 -8.21
C TYR A 47 2.35 -0.13 -8.84
N ARG A 48 2.66 -1.38 -9.19
CA ARG A 48 1.68 -2.31 -9.71
C ARG A 48 0.78 -2.78 -8.58
N LEU A 49 -0.49 -2.40 -8.63
CA LEU A 49 -1.45 -2.82 -7.61
C LEU A 49 -1.61 -4.36 -7.64
N PRO A 50 -1.70 -5.03 -6.48
CA PRO A 50 -1.96 -6.46 -6.45
C PRO A 50 -3.32 -6.76 -7.10
N TYR A 51 -3.40 -7.83 -7.90
CA TYR A 51 -4.62 -8.29 -8.59
C TYR A 51 -5.18 -7.33 -9.66
N TYR A 52 -4.78 -6.06 -9.66
CA TYR A 52 -5.15 -5.06 -10.64
C TYR A 52 -3.91 -4.68 -11.45
N ARG A 53 -3.86 -5.05 -12.73
CA ARG A 53 -2.66 -4.83 -13.58
C ARG A 53 -2.33 -3.34 -13.78
N ALA A 54 -3.29 -2.45 -13.51
CA ALA A 54 -3.11 -1.02 -13.67
C ALA A 54 -2.34 -0.40 -12.48
N THR A 55 -1.56 0.60 -12.81
CA THR A 55 -0.89 1.51 -11.88
C THR A 55 -1.81 2.66 -11.52
N LEU A 56 -1.47 3.41 -10.47
CA LEU A 56 -2.18 4.65 -10.14
C LEU A 56 -2.14 5.63 -11.33
N ARG A 57 -1.02 5.68 -12.07
CA ARG A 57 -0.89 6.47 -13.30
C ARG A 57 -1.97 6.11 -14.33
N ASP A 58 -2.23 4.83 -14.57
CA ASP A 58 -3.22 4.39 -15.58
C ASP A 58 -4.65 4.79 -15.21
N LEU A 59 -4.97 4.73 -13.91
CA LEU A 59 -6.25 5.21 -13.38
C LEU A 59 -6.38 6.74 -13.54
N LEU A 60 -5.28 7.47 -13.30
CA LEU A 60 -5.24 8.92 -13.47
C LEU A 60 -5.27 9.34 -14.94
N LEU A 61 -4.73 8.54 -15.86
CA LEU A 61 -4.79 8.81 -17.30
C LEU A 61 -6.24 8.92 -17.78
N THR A 62 -7.11 8.05 -17.27
CA THR A 62 -8.52 8.02 -17.65
C THR A 62 -9.33 9.11 -16.95
N ASN A 63 -9.09 9.33 -15.65
CA ASN A 63 -9.96 10.17 -14.81
C ASN A 63 -9.44 11.61 -14.61
N ALA A 64 -8.14 11.84 -14.75
CA ALA A 64 -7.47 13.08 -14.42
C ALA A 64 -6.17 13.28 -15.22
N ALA A 65 -6.26 13.27 -16.56
CA ALA A 65 -5.11 13.39 -17.46
C ALA A 65 -4.20 14.61 -17.19
N SER A 66 -4.75 15.70 -16.66
CA SER A 66 -3.98 16.89 -16.26
C SER A 66 -2.94 16.58 -15.18
N ILE A 67 -3.26 15.73 -14.21
CA ILE A 67 -2.32 15.31 -13.16
C ILE A 67 -1.17 14.51 -13.78
N VAL A 68 -1.49 13.60 -14.72
CA VAL A 68 -0.48 12.79 -15.41
C VAL A 68 0.45 13.67 -16.24
N SER A 69 -0.07 14.63 -17.00
CA SER A 69 0.76 15.55 -17.80
C SER A 69 1.72 16.39 -16.95
N LEU A 70 1.33 16.71 -15.70
CA LEU A 70 2.16 17.45 -14.76
C LEU A 70 3.20 16.55 -14.07
N TYR A 71 2.86 15.30 -13.76
CA TYR A 71 3.68 14.40 -12.95
C TYR A 71 4.58 13.45 -13.74
N ASP A 72 4.20 13.06 -14.96
CA ASP A 72 5.02 12.22 -15.84
C ASP A 72 6.46 12.75 -16.01
N PRO A 73 6.68 14.07 -16.22
CA PRO A 73 8.04 14.63 -16.28
C PRO A 73 8.83 14.43 -14.98
N VAL A 74 8.18 14.39 -13.81
CA VAL A 74 8.84 14.12 -12.52
C VAL A 74 9.38 12.70 -12.49
N LYS A 75 8.66 11.75 -13.08
CA LYS A 75 9.07 10.34 -13.21
C LYS A 75 9.92 10.02 -14.44
N GLY A 76 10.35 11.06 -15.18
CA GLY A 76 11.11 10.87 -16.42
C GLY A 76 10.32 10.12 -17.50
N ILE A 77 8.98 10.20 -17.44
CA ILE A 77 8.08 9.52 -18.35
C ILE A 77 7.86 10.40 -19.58
N GLU A 78 8.09 9.81 -20.74
CA GLU A 78 7.83 10.40 -22.05
C GLU A 78 6.82 9.54 -22.82
N PRO A 79 6.00 10.15 -23.69
CA PRO A 79 5.15 9.38 -24.61
C PRO A 79 6.00 8.43 -25.47
N HIS A 80 5.55 7.18 -25.63
CA HIS A 80 6.30 6.21 -26.42
C HIS A 80 6.25 6.57 -27.92
N ARG A 81 7.41 6.70 -28.58
CA ARG A 81 7.51 7.18 -29.97
C ARG A 81 6.66 6.38 -30.95
N PHE A 82 6.64 5.06 -30.80
CA PHE A 82 5.82 4.18 -31.65
C PHE A 82 4.32 4.46 -31.49
N THR A 83 3.81 4.58 -30.25
CA THR A 83 2.37 4.77 -30.02
C THR A 83 1.92 6.16 -30.45
N VAL A 84 2.74 7.19 -30.22
CA VAL A 84 2.49 8.54 -30.75
C VAL A 84 2.44 8.55 -32.28
N SER A 85 3.40 7.89 -32.94
CA SER A 85 3.42 7.78 -34.41
C SER A 85 2.16 7.08 -34.95
N TYR A 86 1.79 5.94 -34.33
CA TYR A 86 0.59 5.19 -34.67
C TYR A 86 -0.68 6.05 -34.52
N GLN A 87 -0.83 6.74 -33.40
CA GLN A 87 -1.96 7.62 -33.13
C GLN A 87 -2.06 8.77 -34.11
N ASN A 88 -0.94 9.41 -34.44
CA ASN A 88 -0.90 10.47 -35.42
C ASN A 88 -1.33 9.98 -36.81
N ASN A 89 -0.89 8.78 -37.23
CA ASN A 89 -1.31 8.18 -38.49
C ASN A 89 -2.81 7.83 -38.48
N PHE A 90 -3.34 7.33 -37.36
CA PHE A 90 -4.77 7.08 -37.19
C PHE A 90 -5.59 8.38 -37.29
N GLN A 91 -5.16 9.45 -36.62
CA GLN A 91 -5.85 10.75 -36.69
C GLN A 91 -5.75 11.36 -38.09
N LYS A 92 -4.62 11.21 -38.78
CA LYS A 92 -4.49 11.59 -40.19
C LYS A 92 -5.47 10.82 -41.07
N LEU A 93 -5.57 9.50 -40.90
CA LEU A 93 -6.53 8.68 -41.65
C LEU A 93 -7.96 9.20 -41.49
N LYS A 94 -8.38 9.49 -40.26
CA LYS A 94 -9.70 10.07 -39.95
C LYS A 94 -9.89 11.43 -40.63
N SER A 95 -8.87 12.29 -40.61
CA SER A 95 -8.91 13.59 -41.30
C SER A 95 -9.01 13.44 -42.81
N GLU A 96 -8.30 12.49 -43.42
CA GLU A 96 -8.33 12.25 -44.87
C GLU A 96 -9.68 11.71 -45.34
N PHE A 97 -10.31 10.83 -44.56
CA PHE A 97 -11.69 10.42 -44.85
C PHE A 97 -12.69 11.58 -44.75
N SER A 98 -12.47 12.51 -43.81
CA SER A 98 -13.31 13.70 -43.67
C SER A 98 -13.12 14.66 -44.86
N ASN A 99 -11.87 14.84 -45.30
CA ASN A 99 -11.51 15.65 -46.47
C ASN A 99 -12.08 15.04 -47.75
N LEU A 100 -12.00 13.71 -47.91
CA LEU A 100 -12.55 13.00 -49.07
C LEU A 100 -14.07 13.21 -49.23
N ALA A 101 -14.80 13.39 -48.12
CA ALA A 101 -16.24 13.62 -48.16
C ALA A 101 -16.64 14.97 -48.79
N ILE A 102 -15.76 15.98 -48.69
CA ILE A 102 -15.98 17.34 -49.22
C ILE A 102 -15.10 17.67 -50.45
N ALA A 103 -14.21 16.76 -50.84
CA ALA A 103 -13.25 16.97 -51.92
C ALA A 103 -13.92 17.08 -53.30
N THR A 104 -13.40 17.98 -54.13
CA THR A 104 -13.83 18.11 -55.53
C THR A 104 -13.41 16.87 -56.35
N PRO A 105 -14.06 16.56 -57.49
CA PRO A 105 -13.70 15.41 -58.32
C PRO A 105 -12.21 15.35 -58.73
N ILE A 106 -11.53 16.50 -58.79
CA ILE A 106 -10.11 16.61 -59.12
C ILE A 106 -9.21 16.20 -57.94
N GLU A 107 -9.63 16.50 -56.70
CA GLU A 107 -8.86 16.24 -55.48
C GLU A 107 -9.07 14.81 -54.93
N ARG A 108 -10.22 14.19 -55.21
CA ARG A 108 -10.58 12.85 -54.70
C ARG A 108 -9.50 11.78 -54.94
N PRO A 109 -8.88 11.65 -56.14
CA PRO A 109 -7.84 10.64 -56.36
C PRO A 109 -6.58 10.86 -55.51
N ALA A 110 -6.30 12.09 -55.06
CA ALA A 110 -5.19 12.37 -54.16
C ALA A 110 -5.51 11.85 -52.75
N HIS A 111 -6.67 12.20 -52.20
CA HIS A 111 -7.14 11.72 -50.90
C HIS A 111 -7.28 10.20 -50.86
N GLU A 112 -7.79 9.56 -51.92
CA GLU A 112 -7.91 8.10 -51.98
C GLU A 112 -6.55 7.39 -51.95
N ARG A 113 -5.53 7.95 -52.61
CA ARG A 113 -4.16 7.43 -52.56
C ARG A 113 -3.57 7.57 -51.15
N GLU A 114 -3.75 8.73 -50.52
CA GLU A 114 -3.26 8.96 -49.16
C GLU A 114 -3.93 8.04 -48.15
N ILE A 115 -5.25 7.85 -48.24
CA ILE A 115 -5.99 6.88 -47.42
C ILE A 115 -5.41 5.48 -47.60
N ASN A 116 -5.23 5.01 -48.84
CA ASN A 116 -4.68 3.67 -49.08
C ASN A 116 -3.27 3.52 -48.49
N SER A 117 -2.44 4.57 -48.56
CA SER A 117 -1.12 4.61 -47.94
C SER A 117 -1.18 4.54 -46.42
N LEU A 118 -2.09 5.30 -45.80
CA LEU A 118 -2.29 5.32 -44.34
C LEU A 118 -2.85 3.99 -43.81
N LEU A 119 -3.81 3.39 -44.53
CA LEU A 119 -4.34 2.06 -44.21
C LEU A 119 -3.21 1.03 -44.19
N LYS A 120 -2.39 0.98 -45.25
CA LYS A 120 -1.24 0.09 -45.30
C LYS A 120 -0.24 0.37 -44.17
N THR A 121 0.05 1.65 -43.91
CA THR A 121 0.97 2.05 -42.85
C THR A 121 0.49 1.58 -41.48
N LEU A 122 -0.79 1.74 -41.16
CA LEU A 122 -1.37 1.31 -39.88
C LEU A 122 -1.43 -0.22 -39.77
N THR A 123 -1.69 -0.95 -40.85
CA THR A 123 -1.58 -2.41 -40.88
C THR A 123 -0.14 -2.86 -40.63
N ASP A 124 0.84 -2.27 -41.33
CA ASP A 124 2.26 -2.59 -41.15
C ASP A 124 2.73 -2.28 -39.72
N GLN A 125 2.32 -1.13 -39.16
CA GLN A 125 2.60 -0.77 -37.76
C GLN A 125 1.95 -1.76 -36.79
N SER A 126 0.72 -2.21 -37.05
CA SER A 126 0.03 -3.21 -36.23
C SER A 126 0.76 -4.56 -36.27
N HIS A 127 1.27 -4.96 -37.42
CA HIS A 127 2.07 -6.18 -37.56
C HIS A 127 3.40 -6.05 -36.80
N ASP A 128 4.14 -4.96 -36.98
CA ASP A 128 5.38 -4.68 -36.24
C ASP A 128 5.16 -4.68 -34.72
N MET A 129 4.04 -4.10 -34.26
CA MET A 129 3.63 -4.13 -32.85
C MET A 129 3.41 -5.54 -32.30
N ILE A 130 2.88 -6.46 -33.11
CA ILE A 130 2.55 -7.83 -32.72
C ILE A 130 3.76 -8.76 -32.87
N ASP A 131 4.62 -8.51 -33.86
CA ASP A 131 5.76 -9.36 -34.19
C ASP A 131 6.93 -9.19 -33.25
N ARG A 132 7.14 -7.98 -32.73
CA ARG A 132 8.17 -7.72 -31.72
C ARG A 132 7.78 -8.37 -30.40
N ARG A 133 8.65 -9.23 -29.88
CA ARG A 133 8.43 -10.01 -28.65
C ARG A 133 9.54 -9.77 -27.65
N SER A 134 9.24 -9.99 -26.37
CA SER A 134 10.23 -9.86 -25.30
C SER A 134 10.88 -8.47 -25.33
N VAL A 135 12.20 -8.39 -25.16
CA VAL A 135 12.97 -7.14 -25.09
C VAL A 135 12.75 -6.19 -26.28
N ASP A 136 12.43 -6.72 -27.46
CA ASP A 136 12.21 -5.91 -28.66
C ASP A 136 10.80 -5.29 -28.74
N SER A 137 9.86 -5.74 -27.90
CA SER A 137 8.48 -5.23 -27.89
C SER A 137 8.43 -3.76 -27.52
N HIS A 138 7.63 -2.98 -28.26
CA HIS A 138 7.34 -1.57 -27.97
C HIS A 138 6.71 -1.36 -26.59
N PHE A 139 6.18 -2.40 -25.95
CA PHE A 139 5.53 -2.36 -24.65
C PHE A 139 6.41 -2.95 -23.52
N TYR A 140 7.61 -3.44 -23.84
CA TYR A 140 8.46 -4.14 -22.88
C TYR A 140 9.04 -3.22 -21.81
N LEU A 141 9.67 -2.10 -22.21
CA LEU A 141 10.35 -1.19 -21.28
C LEU A 141 9.41 -0.55 -20.24
N ALA A 142 8.16 -0.34 -20.64
CA ALA A 142 7.08 0.16 -19.78
C ALA A 142 6.45 -0.92 -18.89
N GLU A 143 6.83 -2.19 -19.09
CA GLU A 143 6.22 -3.36 -18.46
C GLU A 143 4.72 -3.50 -18.79
N LYS A 144 4.35 -3.12 -20.03
CA LYS A 144 2.97 -3.04 -20.53
C LYS A 144 2.61 -4.14 -21.53
N GLU A 145 3.34 -5.25 -21.59
CA GLU A 145 3.01 -6.38 -22.48
C GLU A 145 1.59 -6.91 -22.28
N GLY A 146 1.11 -6.90 -21.03
CA GLY A 146 -0.27 -7.27 -20.72
C GLY A 146 -1.31 -6.34 -21.39
N VAL A 147 -0.98 -5.07 -21.61
CA VAL A 147 -1.84 -4.12 -22.32
C VAL A 147 -1.89 -4.43 -23.82
N LEU A 148 -0.75 -4.79 -24.41
CA LEU A 148 -0.71 -5.25 -25.80
C LEU A 148 -1.58 -6.50 -26.01
N GLU A 149 -1.58 -7.45 -25.07
CA GLU A 149 -2.48 -8.61 -25.15
C GLU A 149 -3.96 -8.21 -25.07
N ILE A 150 -4.31 -7.18 -24.29
CA ILE A 150 -5.68 -6.67 -24.25
C ILE A 150 -6.05 -6.03 -25.59
N ILE A 151 -5.18 -5.20 -26.16
CA ILE A 151 -5.39 -4.59 -27.48
C ILE A 151 -5.65 -5.68 -28.53
N LYS A 152 -4.81 -6.72 -28.57
CA LYS A 152 -4.97 -7.86 -29.48
C LYS A 152 -6.31 -8.57 -29.28
N ASN A 153 -6.71 -8.79 -28.03
CA ASN A 153 -7.96 -9.48 -27.71
C ASN A 153 -9.19 -8.63 -28.02
N ARG A 154 -9.15 -7.32 -27.79
CA ARG A 154 -10.24 -6.40 -28.15
C ARG A 154 -10.48 -6.39 -29.65
N LEU A 155 -9.42 -6.32 -30.45
CA LEU A 155 -9.55 -6.40 -31.91
C LEU A 155 -10.08 -7.76 -32.38
N ARG A 156 -9.55 -8.88 -31.86
CA ARG A 156 -10.07 -10.22 -32.17
C ARG A 156 -11.54 -10.40 -31.82
N ALA A 157 -11.98 -9.83 -30.71
CA ALA A 157 -13.38 -9.91 -30.28
C ALA A 157 -14.30 -9.04 -31.14
N HIS A 158 -13.82 -7.88 -31.60
CA HIS A 158 -14.57 -6.96 -32.45
C HIS A 158 -14.66 -7.44 -33.90
N LEU A 159 -13.58 -8.00 -34.44
CA LEU A 159 -13.50 -8.59 -35.79
C LEU A 159 -12.98 -10.04 -35.69
N PRO A 160 -13.85 -11.00 -35.33
CA PRO A 160 -13.46 -12.39 -35.20
C PRO A 160 -13.17 -13.02 -36.57
N ASN A 161 -12.04 -13.71 -36.66
CA ASN A 161 -11.61 -14.45 -37.84
C ASN A 161 -11.34 -15.92 -37.51
N GLN A 162 -11.28 -16.77 -38.54
CA GLN A 162 -11.19 -18.23 -38.39
C GLN A 162 -9.95 -18.69 -37.62
N GLU A 163 -8.82 -18.00 -37.81
CA GLU A 163 -7.54 -18.34 -37.16
C GLU A 163 -7.39 -17.73 -35.76
N ASN A 164 -8.37 -16.93 -35.30
CA ASN A 164 -8.28 -16.12 -34.09
C ASN A 164 -6.99 -15.27 -34.04
N SER A 165 -6.57 -14.78 -35.20
CA SER A 165 -5.33 -14.03 -35.41
C SER A 165 -5.57 -12.54 -35.16
N ALA A 166 -4.76 -11.96 -34.25
CA ALA A 166 -4.81 -10.52 -34.01
C ALA A 166 -4.34 -9.72 -35.24
N LYS A 167 -3.37 -10.26 -35.99
CA LYS A 167 -2.87 -9.60 -37.21
C LYS A 167 -3.96 -9.49 -38.26
N GLN A 168 -4.67 -10.58 -38.54
CA GLN A 168 -5.80 -10.58 -39.48
C GLN A 168 -6.90 -9.64 -39.02
N ALA A 169 -7.21 -9.59 -37.72
CA ALA A 169 -8.20 -8.64 -37.19
C ALA A 169 -7.78 -7.17 -37.41
N PHE A 170 -6.50 -6.84 -37.26
CA PHE A 170 -5.98 -5.50 -37.56
C PHE A 170 -5.97 -5.18 -39.06
N GLU A 171 -5.59 -6.15 -39.89
CA GLU A 171 -5.61 -6.03 -41.34
C GLU A 171 -7.04 -5.81 -41.86
N GLU A 172 -8.00 -6.58 -41.34
CA GLU A 172 -9.42 -6.39 -41.63
C GLU A 172 -9.93 -5.05 -41.12
N PHE A 173 -9.56 -4.64 -39.90
CA PHE A 173 -9.94 -3.35 -39.32
C PHE A 173 -9.54 -2.18 -40.23
N PHE A 174 -8.29 -2.16 -40.70
CA PHE A 174 -7.74 -1.14 -41.60
C PHE A 174 -7.94 -1.47 -43.09
N SER A 175 -8.97 -2.23 -43.43
CA SER A 175 -9.35 -2.48 -44.83
C SER A 175 -10.34 -1.43 -45.35
N ARG A 176 -10.38 -1.25 -46.68
CA ARG A 176 -11.41 -0.46 -47.35
C ARG A 176 -12.81 -1.05 -47.17
N ASP A 177 -12.89 -2.37 -47.07
CA ASP A 177 -14.15 -3.10 -46.94
C ASP A 177 -14.78 -2.84 -45.56
N ASN A 178 -13.97 -2.82 -44.50
CA ASN A 178 -14.44 -2.49 -43.15
C ASN A 178 -14.70 -0.99 -42.96
N LEU A 179 -13.80 -0.12 -43.43
CA LEU A 179 -13.91 1.35 -43.29
C LEU A 179 -14.73 2.02 -44.41
N ASN A 180 -15.84 1.38 -44.79
CA ASN A 180 -16.83 1.91 -45.72
C ASN A 180 -17.72 3.00 -45.07
N ASP A 181 -18.50 3.72 -45.87
CA ASP A 181 -19.27 4.88 -45.40
C ASP A 181 -20.32 4.54 -44.31
N GLN A 182 -20.79 3.30 -44.23
CA GLN A 182 -21.78 2.88 -43.23
C GLN A 182 -21.13 2.56 -41.88
N ARG A 183 -19.98 1.89 -41.88
CA ARG A 183 -19.34 1.37 -40.66
C ARG A 183 -18.26 2.29 -40.10
N ARG A 184 -17.59 3.08 -40.94
CA ARG A 184 -16.39 3.86 -40.57
C ARG A 184 -16.54 4.69 -39.30
N ALA A 185 -17.68 5.35 -39.11
CA ALA A 185 -17.92 6.16 -37.92
C ALA A 185 -17.92 5.31 -36.63
N ASP A 186 -18.57 4.14 -36.66
CA ASP A 186 -18.62 3.21 -35.54
C ASP A 186 -17.26 2.54 -35.30
N GLU A 187 -16.57 2.14 -36.37
CA GLU A 187 -15.22 1.55 -36.29
C GLU A 187 -14.21 2.54 -35.69
N PHE A 188 -14.23 3.81 -36.11
CA PHE A 188 -13.40 4.85 -35.49
C PHE A 188 -13.78 5.11 -34.04
N SER A 189 -15.08 5.17 -33.71
CA SER A 189 -15.53 5.31 -32.32
C SER A 189 -15.08 4.13 -31.46
N PHE A 190 -15.16 2.90 -31.96
CA PHE A 190 -14.64 1.71 -31.30
C PHE A 190 -13.14 1.85 -31.03
N PHE A 191 -12.35 2.16 -32.05
CA PHE A 191 -10.90 2.27 -31.90
C PHE A 191 -10.49 3.37 -30.93
N GLU A 192 -11.15 4.53 -30.99
CA GLU A 192 -10.90 5.68 -30.10
C GLU A 192 -11.24 5.39 -28.64
N LYS A 193 -12.26 4.56 -28.37
CA LYS A 193 -12.71 4.22 -27.01
C LYS A 193 -12.01 2.99 -26.44
N GLU A 194 -11.77 1.99 -27.28
CA GLU A 194 -11.34 0.66 -26.84
C GLU A 194 -9.86 0.37 -27.12
N VAL A 195 -9.20 1.10 -28.02
CA VAL A 195 -7.81 0.79 -28.40
C VAL A 195 -6.87 1.93 -28.03
N LEU A 196 -7.20 3.16 -28.42
CA LEU A 196 -6.33 4.32 -28.17
C LEU A 196 -5.99 4.57 -26.69
N PRO A 197 -6.92 4.43 -25.72
CA PRO A 197 -6.60 4.61 -24.31
C PRO A 197 -5.57 3.60 -23.81
N LEU A 198 -5.62 2.35 -24.30
CA LEU A 198 -4.64 1.33 -23.97
C LEU A 198 -3.27 1.64 -24.58
N MET A 199 -3.22 2.18 -25.80
CA MET A 199 -1.96 2.62 -26.40
C MET A 199 -1.35 3.81 -25.64
N ASN A 200 -2.17 4.69 -25.07
CA ASN A 200 -1.75 5.81 -24.22
C ASN A 200 -1.17 5.38 -22.87
N GLU A 201 -1.50 4.18 -22.39
CA GLU A 201 -0.85 3.62 -21.20
C GLU A 201 0.61 3.30 -21.44
N ASN A 202 1.02 3.07 -22.69
CA ASN A 202 2.42 2.79 -23.01
C ASN A 202 3.25 4.08 -22.97
N TYR A 203 4.44 3.98 -22.38
CA TYR A 203 5.31 5.12 -22.19
C TYR A 203 6.78 4.70 -22.27
N PHE A 204 7.67 5.68 -22.32
CA PHE A 204 9.10 5.46 -22.33
C PHE A 204 9.74 6.15 -21.13
N ARG A 205 10.75 5.52 -20.54
CA ARG A 205 11.60 6.11 -19.48
C ARG A 205 13.05 5.84 -19.83
N TRP A 206 13.88 6.88 -19.81
CA TRP A 206 15.31 6.74 -20.02
C TRP A 206 15.94 5.94 -18.88
N ILE A 207 16.91 5.10 -19.21
CA ILE A 207 17.79 4.43 -18.25
C ILE A 207 19.07 5.26 -18.15
N GLY A 208 19.43 5.67 -16.94
CA GLY A 208 20.63 6.46 -16.68
C GLY A 208 21.92 5.65 -16.79
N GLU A 209 23.07 6.33 -16.70
CA GLU A 209 24.39 5.68 -16.62
C GLU A 209 24.55 4.80 -15.37
N ASP A 210 23.72 5.03 -14.35
CA ASP A 210 23.63 4.22 -13.14
C ASP A 210 22.81 2.93 -13.32
N GLY A 211 22.21 2.72 -14.49
CA GLY A 211 21.37 1.56 -14.81
C GLY A 211 19.95 1.66 -14.29
N GLU A 212 19.57 2.77 -13.66
CA GLU A 212 18.24 2.98 -13.08
C GLU A 212 17.33 3.79 -14.03
N LYS A 213 16.02 3.57 -13.91
CA LYS A 213 15.05 4.39 -14.66
C LYS A 213 15.07 5.82 -14.11
N THR A 214 15.18 6.79 -15.00
CA THR A 214 15.18 8.23 -14.66
C THR A 214 14.00 8.59 -13.75
N ASP A 215 14.30 9.26 -12.64
CA ASP A 215 13.31 9.76 -11.67
C ASP A 215 13.88 11.03 -11.02
N TYR A 216 13.08 12.09 -11.06
CA TYR A 216 13.45 13.42 -10.59
C TYR A 216 12.70 13.81 -9.31
N PHE A 217 11.99 12.89 -8.66
CA PHE A 217 11.27 13.16 -7.42
C PHE A 217 12.18 13.76 -6.33
N PHE A 218 13.47 13.38 -6.31
CA PHE A 218 14.45 13.95 -5.38
C PHE A 218 14.55 15.48 -5.47
N LYS A 219 14.31 16.09 -6.65
CA LYS A 219 14.38 17.55 -6.84
C LYS A 219 13.30 18.27 -6.04
N ILE A 220 12.15 17.62 -5.85
CA ILE A 220 11.03 18.11 -5.05
C ILE A 220 11.30 17.78 -3.57
N ASP A 221 11.60 16.51 -3.28
CA ASP A 221 11.72 16.02 -1.90
C ASP A 221 12.88 16.67 -1.13
N ARG A 222 13.98 17.04 -1.80
CA ARG A 222 15.14 17.69 -1.16
C ARG A 222 14.78 18.97 -0.39
N TRP A 223 13.76 19.72 -0.82
CA TRP A 223 13.35 20.95 -0.12
C TRP A 223 12.68 20.65 1.22
N PHE A 224 11.89 19.57 1.28
CA PHE A 224 11.32 19.08 2.53
C PHE A 224 12.41 18.52 3.45
N VAL A 225 13.30 17.69 2.90
CA VAL A 225 14.45 17.14 3.65
C VAL A 225 15.31 18.26 4.23
N LEU A 226 15.59 19.32 3.45
CA LEU A 226 16.33 20.49 3.92
C LEU A 226 15.59 21.21 5.07
N LEU A 227 14.27 21.39 4.96
CA LEU A 227 13.46 21.98 6.02
C LEU A 227 13.53 21.14 7.31
N PHE A 228 13.39 19.82 7.20
CA PHE A 228 13.44 18.90 8.34
C PHE A 228 14.83 18.84 8.97
N LEU A 229 15.89 18.90 8.14
CA LEU A 229 17.26 18.98 8.62
C LEU A 229 17.50 20.27 9.40
N LEU A 230 17.10 21.42 8.86
CA LEU A 230 17.24 22.72 9.55
C LEU A 230 16.47 22.73 10.88
N ASP A 231 15.25 22.20 10.89
CA ASP A 231 14.43 22.05 12.09
C ASP A 231 15.13 21.19 13.16
N PHE A 232 15.66 20.04 12.75
CA PHE A 232 16.38 19.14 13.64
C PHE A 232 17.63 19.81 14.22
N LEU A 233 18.43 20.49 13.40
CA LEU A 233 19.61 21.22 13.83
C LEU A 233 19.26 22.35 14.81
N LEU A 234 18.21 23.12 14.55
CA LEU A 234 17.77 24.19 15.42
C LEU A 234 17.30 23.66 16.79
N ARG A 235 16.50 22.59 16.81
CA ARG A 235 16.09 21.91 18.06
C ARG A 235 17.29 21.35 18.82
N TRP A 236 18.29 20.84 18.10
CA TRP A 236 19.52 20.33 18.71
C TRP A 236 20.33 21.45 19.36
N ILE A 237 20.58 22.54 18.64
CA ILE A 237 21.31 23.72 19.14
C ILE A 237 20.61 24.29 20.38
N ILE A 238 19.28 24.41 20.37
CA ILE A 238 18.50 24.87 21.53
C ILE A 238 18.66 23.91 22.71
N ALA A 239 18.64 22.59 22.49
CA ALA A 239 18.81 21.61 23.55
C ALA A 239 20.21 21.66 24.17
N LEU A 240 21.25 21.94 23.37
CA LEU A 240 22.61 22.18 23.84
C LEU A 240 22.70 23.44 24.70
N ARG A 241 22.14 24.57 24.22
CA ARG A 241 22.12 25.84 24.97
C ARG A 241 21.37 25.73 26.29
N ARG A 242 20.28 24.96 26.33
CA ARG A 242 19.48 24.73 27.55
C ARG A 242 20.04 23.63 28.46
N LYS A 243 21.20 23.04 28.14
CA LYS A 243 21.81 21.91 28.86
C LYS A 243 20.81 20.79 29.19
N LYS A 244 19.86 20.52 28.28
CA LYS A 244 18.77 19.56 28.50
C LYS A 244 19.28 18.12 28.66
N PHE A 245 20.41 17.82 28.04
CA PHE A 245 21.04 16.50 28.08
C PHE A 245 22.45 16.60 28.66
N ARG A 246 22.86 15.56 29.41
CA ARG A 246 24.20 15.47 30.01
C ARG A 246 25.32 15.49 28.96
N ARG A 247 25.07 14.93 27.78
CA ARG A 247 26.02 14.87 26.66
C ARG A 247 25.31 15.27 25.37
N TRP A 248 26.04 15.93 24.47
CA TRP A 248 25.49 16.53 23.25
C TRP A 248 24.85 15.52 22.27
N TYR A 249 25.42 14.32 22.18
CA TYR A 249 24.96 13.24 21.30
C TYR A 249 23.70 12.50 21.79
N LEU A 250 23.28 12.71 23.05
CA LEU A 250 22.05 12.08 23.55
C LEU A 250 20.80 12.65 22.89
N PHE A 251 20.86 13.90 22.41
CA PHE A 251 19.73 14.50 21.69
C PHE A 251 19.43 13.76 20.37
N PRO A 252 20.40 13.56 19.45
CA PRO A 252 20.18 12.77 18.25
C PRO A 252 19.72 11.34 18.51
N VAL A 253 20.29 10.66 19.52
CA VAL A 253 19.89 9.29 19.88
C VAL A 253 18.42 9.24 20.33
N HIS A 254 17.99 10.19 21.16
CA HIS A 254 16.59 10.27 21.59
C HIS A 254 15.63 10.66 20.46
N HIS A 255 16.13 11.34 19.42
CA HIS A 255 15.37 11.76 18.24
C HIS A 255 15.77 10.95 17.00
N ALA A 256 16.22 9.70 17.17
CA ALA A 256 16.66 8.86 16.05
C ALA A 256 15.53 8.62 15.04
N TYR A 257 14.26 8.70 15.46
CA TYR A 257 13.11 8.64 14.55
C TYR A 257 13.05 9.81 13.55
N ASP A 258 13.66 10.96 13.84
CA ASP A 258 13.76 12.08 12.88
C ASP A 258 14.76 11.75 11.76
N LEU A 259 15.59 10.69 11.89
CA LEU A 259 16.48 10.25 10.80
C LEU A 259 15.69 9.83 9.57
N PHE A 260 14.49 9.25 9.71
CA PHE A 260 13.63 8.92 8.56
C PHE A 260 13.19 10.16 7.77
N LEU A 261 13.12 11.34 8.41
CA LEU A 261 12.81 12.62 7.74
C LEU A 261 14.00 13.14 6.94
N ILE A 262 15.21 12.91 7.47
CA ILE A 262 16.46 13.45 6.92
C ILE A 262 17.06 12.49 5.88
N TYR A 263 16.63 11.22 5.89
CA TYR A 263 17.17 10.15 5.05
C TYR A 263 17.12 10.51 3.55
N PRO A 264 18.28 10.77 2.91
CA PRO A 264 18.32 11.33 1.55
C PRO A 264 18.14 10.36 0.37
N PRO A 265 18.52 9.06 0.41
CA PRO A 265 18.76 8.35 -0.83
C PRO A 265 17.47 8.05 -1.59
N HIS A 266 17.50 8.48 -2.84
CA HIS A 266 16.46 8.39 -3.85
C HIS A 266 15.97 6.96 -4.11
N TYR A 267 16.84 5.95 -3.93
CA TYR A 267 16.60 4.56 -4.34
C TYR A 267 15.77 3.74 -3.35
N SER A 268 15.50 4.24 -2.14
CA SER A 268 14.90 3.44 -1.07
C SER A 268 13.49 3.89 -0.70
N VAL A 269 12.50 3.50 -1.52
CA VAL A 269 11.07 3.82 -1.32
C VAL A 269 10.59 3.46 0.09
N LEU A 270 10.99 2.28 0.61
CA LEU A 270 10.60 1.79 1.94
C LEU A 270 11.01 2.76 3.07
N TRP A 271 12.20 3.35 2.98
CA TRP A 271 12.69 4.29 3.98
C TRP A 271 11.99 5.64 3.93
N ARG A 272 11.55 6.07 2.74
CA ARG A 272 10.70 7.26 2.61
C ARG A 272 9.32 7.00 3.21
N LEU A 273 8.77 5.80 3.05
CA LEU A 273 7.49 5.41 3.68
C LEU A 273 7.61 5.30 5.21
N ALA A 274 8.79 4.99 5.75
CA ALA A 274 9.06 5.00 7.19
C ALA A 274 8.95 6.40 7.83
N ARG A 275 8.82 7.48 7.03
CA ARG A 275 8.49 8.83 7.53
C ARG A 275 7.18 8.88 8.30
N ILE A 276 6.30 7.89 8.20
CA ILE A 276 5.11 7.78 9.06
C ILE A 276 5.46 7.73 10.55
N ILE A 277 6.60 7.14 10.91
CA ILE A 277 7.06 6.96 12.29
C ILE A 277 7.21 8.31 13.02
N PRO A 278 8.00 9.28 12.52
CA PRO A 278 8.09 10.61 13.13
C PRO A 278 6.74 11.35 13.18
N ILE A 279 5.83 11.16 12.21
CA ILE A 279 4.48 11.75 12.26
C ILE A 279 3.74 11.22 13.47
N TYR A 280 3.67 9.90 13.61
CA TYR A 280 2.98 9.22 14.70
C TYR A 280 3.54 9.63 16.07
N ILE A 281 4.86 9.62 16.23
CA ILE A 281 5.52 9.99 17.49
C ILE A 281 5.21 11.45 17.86
N ARG A 282 5.24 12.39 16.89
CA ARG A 282 4.95 13.80 17.14
C ARG A 282 3.49 14.04 17.47
N LEU A 283 2.57 13.39 16.75
CA LEU A 283 1.13 13.46 17.03
C LEU A 283 0.83 12.95 18.46
N LYS A 284 1.40 11.82 18.86
CA LYS A 284 1.24 11.26 20.21
C LYS A 284 1.85 12.18 21.28
N LYS A 285 3.10 12.63 21.09
CA LYS A 285 3.80 13.50 22.07
C LYS A 285 3.10 14.84 22.30
N ASN A 286 2.41 15.36 21.28
CA ASN A 286 1.65 16.61 21.37
C ASN A 286 0.19 16.40 21.80
N ARG A 287 -0.23 15.15 22.09
CA ARG A 287 -1.60 14.76 22.45
C ARG A 287 -2.64 15.17 21.39
N PHE A 288 -2.27 15.07 20.12
CA PHE A 288 -3.21 15.25 19.00
C PHE A 288 -3.98 13.96 18.70
N ILE A 289 -3.47 12.82 19.16
CA ILE A 289 -4.14 11.51 19.16
C ILE A 289 -4.33 11.12 20.64
N PRO A 290 -5.43 10.43 21.02
CA PRO A 290 -5.60 9.88 22.36
C PRO A 290 -4.40 9.06 22.84
N ASP A 291 -4.10 9.10 24.14
CA ASP A 291 -2.98 8.34 24.74
C ASP A 291 -3.20 6.81 24.63
N ASP A 292 -4.46 6.40 24.57
CA ASP A 292 -4.91 5.06 24.20
C ASP A 292 -4.68 4.90 22.69
N GLY A 293 -3.60 4.22 22.32
CA GLY A 293 -3.26 4.01 20.91
C GLY A 293 -4.35 3.26 20.14
N ILE A 294 -4.13 3.07 18.83
CA ILE A 294 -5.02 2.27 17.97
C ILE A 294 -4.79 0.75 18.16
N LEU A 295 -3.74 0.37 18.90
CA LEU A 295 -3.28 -1.00 19.12
C LEU A 295 -3.76 -1.71 20.41
N PRO A 296 -4.01 -1.05 21.56
CA PRO A 296 -4.36 -1.75 22.80
C PRO A 296 -5.71 -2.45 22.74
N ASN A 297 -6.71 -1.87 22.06
CA ASN A 297 -8.08 -2.41 22.09
C ASN A 297 -8.18 -3.76 21.37
N ILE A 298 -7.49 -3.94 20.24
CA ILE A 298 -7.51 -5.20 19.49
C ILE A 298 -6.85 -6.34 20.29
N ILE A 299 -5.81 -6.03 21.06
CA ILE A 299 -5.11 -7.04 21.88
C ILE A 299 -5.93 -7.33 23.14
N HIS A 300 -6.52 -6.30 23.77
CA HIS A 300 -7.28 -6.46 25.01
C HIS A 300 -8.62 -7.18 24.79
N ASP A 301 -9.34 -6.84 23.73
CA ASP A 301 -10.65 -7.43 23.41
C ASP A 301 -10.50 -8.90 23.00
N ASN A 302 -9.47 -9.23 22.22
CA ASN A 302 -9.20 -10.62 21.84
C ASN A 302 -8.57 -11.43 22.98
N ALA A 303 -7.79 -10.80 23.87
CA ALA A 303 -7.21 -11.49 25.03
C ALA A 303 -8.29 -11.98 26.01
N GLN A 304 -9.40 -11.26 26.19
CA GLN A 304 -10.50 -11.71 27.03
C GLN A 304 -11.25 -12.92 26.44
N VAL A 305 -11.44 -12.94 25.12
CA VAL A 305 -12.05 -14.07 24.40
C VAL A 305 -11.14 -15.30 24.45
N ILE A 306 -9.84 -15.12 24.17
CA ILE A 306 -8.83 -16.17 24.22
C ILE A 306 -8.65 -16.70 25.66
N ALA A 307 -8.66 -15.82 26.67
CA ALA A 307 -8.60 -16.21 28.07
C ALA A 307 -9.84 -17.00 28.51
N GLY A 308 -11.02 -16.64 28.00
CA GLY A 308 -12.26 -17.39 28.24
C GLY A 308 -12.22 -18.81 27.69
N GLU A 309 -11.76 -18.99 26.44
CA GLU A 309 -11.64 -20.30 25.80
C GLU A 309 -10.54 -21.16 26.43
N ILE A 310 -9.38 -20.58 26.74
CA ILE A 310 -8.27 -21.29 27.40
C ILE A 310 -8.63 -21.66 28.83
N SER A 311 -9.28 -20.77 29.60
CA SER A 311 -9.71 -21.06 30.97
C SER A 311 -10.73 -22.20 31.02
N GLY A 312 -11.69 -22.22 30.08
CA GLY A 312 -12.65 -23.32 29.95
C GLY A 312 -11.99 -24.67 29.64
N LEU A 313 -11.06 -24.69 28.68
CA LEU A 313 -10.29 -25.88 28.32
C LEU A 313 -9.38 -26.38 29.45
N VAL A 314 -8.72 -25.47 30.16
CA VAL A 314 -7.85 -25.80 31.29
C VAL A 314 -8.67 -26.32 32.47
N ALA A 315 -9.82 -25.72 32.77
CA ALA A 315 -10.73 -26.21 33.82
C ALA A 315 -11.24 -27.62 33.51
N LEU A 316 -11.62 -27.90 32.26
CA LEU A 316 -12.04 -29.24 31.83
C LEU A 316 -10.92 -30.28 31.98
N ASN A 317 -9.70 -29.93 31.55
CA ASN A 317 -8.54 -30.81 31.69
C ASN A 317 -8.15 -31.08 33.14
N ILE A 318 -8.32 -30.11 34.05
CA ILE A 318 -8.09 -30.30 35.48
C ILE A 318 -9.15 -31.22 36.09
N VAL A 319 -10.41 -31.08 35.69
CA VAL A 319 -11.51 -31.95 36.12
C VAL A 319 -11.28 -33.39 35.63
N ASP A 320 -10.87 -33.57 34.38
CA ASP A 320 -10.54 -34.89 33.84
C ASP A 320 -9.31 -35.51 34.51
N GLN A 321 -8.28 -34.71 34.81
CA GLN A 321 -7.11 -35.18 35.56
C GLN A 321 -7.46 -35.56 37.00
N ALA A 322 -8.31 -34.78 37.67
CA ALA A 322 -8.82 -35.10 39.00
C ALA A 322 -9.65 -36.38 38.99
N LYS A 323 -10.52 -36.55 37.98
CA LYS A 323 -11.33 -37.76 37.76
C LYS A 323 -10.45 -39.00 37.54
N SER A 324 -9.46 -38.91 36.64
CA SER A 324 -8.53 -40.02 36.39
C SER A 324 -7.66 -40.36 37.61
N SER A 325 -7.34 -39.37 38.44
CA SER A 325 -6.57 -39.56 39.68
C SER A 325 -7.43 -40.22 40.76
N LEU A 326 -8.72 -39.89 40.84
CA LEU A 326 -9.68 -40.52 41.74
C LEU A 326 -10.03 -41.96 41.32
N GLU A 327 -10.12 -42.22 40.02
CA GLU A 327 -10.26 -43.58 39.46
C GLU A 327 -9.02 -44.43 39.76
N LYS A 328 -7.80 -43.88 39.60
CA LYS A 328 -6.54 -44.55 39.95
C LYS A 328 -6.36 -44.77 41.45
N ALA A 329 -6.93 -43.91 42.30
CA ALA A 329 -6.89 -44.05 43.76
C ALA A 329 -7.88 -45.09 44.31
N GLY A 330 -8.69 -45.74 43.46
CA GLY A 330 -9.51 -46.89 43.83
C GLY A 330 -10.61 -46.61 44.85
N ARG A 331 -11.08 -45.36 44.99
CA ARG A 331 -12.04 -44.98 46.05
C ARG A 331 -13.49 -44.72 45.62
N LEU A 332 -13.86 -44.77 44.34
CA LEU A 332 -15.28 -44.76 43.94
C LEU A 332 -15.49 -45.46 42.58
N THR A 333 -16.27 -46.54 42.56
CA THR A 333 -16.96 -47.00 41.34
C THR A 333 -18.18 -46.10 41.11
N ILE A 334 -17.98 -45.00 40.39
CA ILE A 334 -19.08 -44.11 40.03
C ILE A 334 -19.81 -44.72 38.81
N SER A 335 -20.98 -45.29 39.06
CA SER A 335 -21.92 -45.72 38.02
C SER A 335 -22.32 -44.54 37.12
N ALA A 336 -22.49 -44.80 35.82
CA ALA A 336 -22.83 -43.80 34.79
C ALA A 336 -24.10 -42.97 35.10
N ALA A 337 -24.99 -43.44 35.99
CA ALA A 337 -26.19 -42.72 36.41
C ALA A 337 -25.90 -41.51 37.35
N THR A 338 -24.77 -41.53 38.07
CA THR A 338 -24.37 -40.44 38.98
C THR A 338 -23.70 -39.30 38.21
N THR A 339 -23.11 -39.58 37.05
CA THR A 339 -22.43 -38.60 36.19
C THR A 339 -23.42 -37.59 35.63
N GLU A 340 -24.56 -38.02 35.11
CA GLU A 340 -25.58 -37.13 34.54
C GLU A 340 -26.24 -36.23 35.60
N SER A 341 -26.39 -36.74 36.83
CA SER A 341 -26.93 -35.98 37.96
C SER A 341 -25.92 -35.00 38.55
N ILE A 342 -24.63 -35.33 38.57
CA ILE A 342 -23.53 -34.43 38.93
C ILE A 342 -23.35 -33.33 37.87
N GLU A 343 -23.46 -33.65 36.59
CA GLU A 343 -23.35 -32.69 35.48
C GLU A 343 -24.52 -31.68 35.49
N ARG A 344 -25.74 -32.15 35.78
CA ARG A 344 -26.92 -31.29 35.99
C ARG A 344 -26.80 -30.43 37.26
N LEU A 345 -26.25 -30.96 38.36
CA LEU A 345 -26.01 -30.21 39.60
C LEU A 345 -24.88 -29.18 39.47
N LEU A 346 -23.79 -29.50 38.76
CA LEU A 346 -22.69 -28.60 38.45
C LEU A 346 -23.16 -27.45 37.58
N SER A 347 -23.94 -27.75 36.53
CA SER A 347 -24.55 -26.74 35.67
C SER A 347 -25.50 -25.81 36.46
N ALA A 348 -26.28 -26.37 37.40
CA ALA A 348 -27.24 -25.62 38.21
C ALA A 348 -26.61 -24.82 39.38
N ARG A 349 -25.36 -25.11 39.78
CA ARG A 349 -24.66 -24.43 40.89
C ARG A 349 -23.36 -23.72 40.52
N MET A 350 -23.01 -23.66 39.23
CA MET A 350 -21.83 -22.94 38.73
C MET A 350 -21.78 -21.46 39.18
N GLU A 351 -22.93 -20.82 39.36
CA GLU A 351 -23.01 -19.44 39.86
C GLU A 351 -22.53 -19.31 41.32
N GLN A 352 -22.71 -20.36 42.13
CA GLN A 352 -22.27 -20.40 43.52
C GLN A 352 -20.78 -20.79 43.63
N PHE A 353 -20.29 -21.62 42.70
CA PHE A 353 -18.88 -22.00 42.60
C PHE A 353 -18.01 -20.78 42.22
N SER A 354 -18.47 -20.00 41.23
CA SER A 354 -17.82 -18.74 40.84
C SER A 354 -17.74 -17.73 41.99
N ARG A 355 -18.80 -17.58 42.81
CA ARG A 355 -18.83 -16.58 43.88
C ARG A 355 -18.09 -16.98 45.16
N ARG A 356 -17.93 -18.26 45.47
CA ARG A 356 -17.33 -18.72 46.73
C ARG A 356 -15.95 -19.32 46.59
N ILE A 357 -15.72 -20.08 45.52
CA ILE A 357 -14.49 -20.87 45.40
C ILE A 357 -13.47 -20.12 44.53
N MET A 358 -13.90 -19.44 43.46
CA MET A 358 -13.00 -18.65 42.60
C MET A 358 -12.13 -17.64 43.36
N PRO A 359 -12.66 -16.83 44.30
CA PRO A 359 -11.86 -15.84 45.03
C PRO A 359 -10.79 -16.47 45.94
N GLU A 360 -10.97 -17.75 46.31
CA GLU A 360 -10.11 -18.45 47.26
C GLU A 360 -8.97 -19.21 46.56
N ILE A 361 -9.19 -19.67 45.32
CA ILE A 361 -8.16 -20.33 44.48
C ILE A 361 -7.46 -19.38 43.51
N GLU A 362 -8.06 -18.24 43.15
CA GLU A 362 -7.45 -17.22 42.28
C GLU A 362 -6.05 -16.77 42.74
N PRO A 363 -5.77 -16.53 44.05
CA PRO A 363 -4.44 -16.15 44.50
C PRO A 363 -3.41 -17.26 44.26
N GLN A 364 -3.79 -18.51 44.51
CA GLN A 364 -2.90 -19.68 44.40
C GLN A 364 -2.58 -19.99 42.93
N ILE A 365 -3.59 -19.91 42.05
CA ILE A 365 -3.39 -20.09 40.60
C ILE A 365 -2.52 -18.97 40.04
N THR A 366 -2.77 -17.72 40.46
CA THR A 366 -1.98 -16.56 40.03
C THR A 366 -0.52 -16.68 40.46
N GLU A 367 -0.27 -17.12 41.69
CA GLU A 367 1.10 -17.35 42.19
C GLU A 367 1.80 -18.49 41.43
N MET A 368 1.09 -19.59 41.14
CA MET A 368 1.65 -20.71 40.37
C MET A 368 1.97 -20.33 38.91
N VAL A 369 1.12 -19.51 38.29
CA VAL A 369 1.33 -18.99 36.93
C VAL A 369 2.45 -17.97 36.91
N GLN A 370 2.51 -17.04 37.87
CA GLN A 370 3.63 -16.10 37.99
C GLN A 370 4.95 -16.83 38.23
N TYR A 371 4.95 -17.87 39.06
CA TYR A 371 6.13 -18.69 39.33
C TYR A 371 6.60 -19.43 38.08
N SER A 372 5.68 -20.05 37.31
CA SER A 372 6.05 -20.79 36.09
C SER A 372 6.53 -19.86 34.98
N ILE A 373 5.90 -18.70 34.80
CA ILE A 373 6.32 -17.67 33.84
C ILE A 373 7.68 -17.10 34.23
N ASN A 374 7.89 -16.73 35.50
CA ASN A 374 9.17 -16.21 35.96
C ASN A 374 10.30 -17.23 35.78
N ARG A 375 10.03 -18.51 36.07
CA ARG A 375 11.01 -19.59 35.90
C ARG A 375 11.30 -19.90 34.42
N ALA A 376 10.32 -19.78 33.54
CA ALA A 376 10.51 -19.92 32.10
C ALA A 376 11.24 -18.72 31.48
N MET A 377 11.06 -17.53 32.07
CA MET A 377 11.67 -16.26 31.63
C MET A 377 13.05 -15.99 32.24
N GLU A 378 13.41 -16.69 33.32
CA GLU A 378 14.69 -16.55 34.04
C GLU A 378 15.94 -16.63 33.11
N PRO A 379 15.99 -17.50 32.08
CA PRO A 379 17.11 -17.54 31.13
C PRO A 379 17.18 -16.31 30.20
N TYR A 380 16.05 -15.64 29.98
CA TYR A 380 15.92 -14.50 29.05
C TYR A 380 16.15 -13.15 29.74
N LEU A 381 15.93 -13.07 31.06
CA LEU A 381 16.06 -11.81 31.82
C LEU A 381 17.49 -11.48 32.25
N LEU A 382 18.41 -12.45 32.24
CA LEU A 382 19.80 -12.28 32.67
C LEU A 382 20.79 -12.01 31.50
N SER A 383 20.31 -11.97 30.25
CA SER A 383 21.13 -11.75 29.05
C SER A 383 20.46 -10.70 28.14
N PRO A 384 21.13 -9.63 27.72
CA PRO A 384 20.57 -8.67 26.76
C PRO A 384 20.38 -9.25 25.35
N PHE A 385 20.75 -10.52 25.09
CA PHE A 385 20.65 -11.16 23.78
C PHE A 385 19.94 -12.53 23.79
N GLY A 386 19.25 -12.91 24.88
CA GLY A 386 18.60 -14.23 25.00
C GLY A 386 19.60 -15.38 25.26
N PRO A 387 19.11 -16.62 25.44
CA PRO A 387 19.96 -17.76 25.80
C PRO A 387 20.90 -18.12 24.64
N VAL A 388 22.18 -18.22 24.96
CA VAL A 388 23.19 -18.84 24.10
C VAL A 388 22.90 -20.34 24.12
N VAL A 389 22.61 -20.92 22.95
CA VAL A 389 22.51 -22.37 22.75
C VAL A 389 23.87 -23.02 22.94
#